data_AF-A0A1Q8BLD2-F1
#
_entry.id   AF-A0A1Q8BLD2-F1
#
_cell.length_a   1.000
_cell.length_b   1.000
_cell.length_c   1.000
_cell.angle_alpha   90.00
_cell.angle_beta   90.00
_cell.angle_gamma   90.00
#
_symmetry.space_group_name_H-M   'P 1'
#
loop_
_entity.id
_entity.type
_entity.pdbx_description
1 polymer ?
#
loop_
_entity_poly.entity_id
_entity_poly.type
_entity_poly.pdbx_seq_one_letter_code
_entity_poly.pdbx_strand_id
1 'polypeptide(L)'
;MLNNILRTKRYGAQNTRTGTVENHITDIVFSDGEVFSNLQLTQAIYDILSPEQRAKTPLPQAAVLEAMESAVQTLLGEDGLVAQLYSGERLDALLHETLQITSDEARLTAVLQQANAEANRYAQTYGVGAKEAKAKK
;
A
#
# COMPACT_ATOMS: atom_id res chain seq x y z
N MET A 1 2.04 2.82 -8.49
CA MET A 1 1.16 1.72 -8.03
C MET A 1 -0.13 2.23 -7.41
N LEU A 2 -0.08 3.07 -6.36
CA LEU A 2 -1.28 3.65 -5.69
C LEU A 2 -2.32 4.25 -6.64
N ASN A 3 -1.87 5.08 -7.60
CA ASN A 3 -2.75 5.69 -8.61
C ASN A 3 -3.51 4.64 -9.46
N ASN A 4 -2.92 3.47 -9.71
CA ASN A 4 -3.59 2.40 -10.46
C ASN A 4 -4.70 1.75 -9.63
N ILE A 5 -4.47 1.53 -8.33
CA ILE A 5 -5.48 0.98 -7.41
C ILE A 5 -6.67 1.95 -7.33
N LEU A 6 -6.41 3.24 -7.11
CA LEU A 6 -7.44 4.27 -6.99
C LEU A 6 -8.25 4.49 -8.27
N ARG A 7 -7.65 4.30 -9.45
CA ARG A 7 -8.34 4.48 -10.75
C ARG A 7 -9.07 3.23 -11.23
N THR A 8 -8.80 2.06 -10.65
CA THR A 8 -9.46 0.82 -11.05
C THR A 8 -10.92 0.85 -10.59
N LYS A 9 -11.83 0.91 -11.57
CA LYS A 9 -13.29 0.89 -11.35
C LYS A 9 -13.97 -0.36 -11.91
N ARG A 10 -13.27 -1.13 -12.72
CA ARG A 10 -13.81 -2.31 -13.41
C ARG A 10 -12.83 -3.46 -13.26
N TYR A 11 -13.35 -4.61 -12.86
CA TYR A 11 -12.63 -5.88 -12.93
C TYR A 11 -13.25 -6.72 -14.04
N GLY A 12 -12.38 -7.34 -14.85
CA GLY A 12 -12.78 -8.25 -15.92
C GLY A 12 -11.79 -8.22 -17.08
N ALA A 13 -10.99 -9.28 -17.21
CA ALA A 13 -10.48 -9.72 -18.51
C ALA A 13 -11.50 -10.68 -19.12
N GLN A 14 -11.51 -10.82 -20.46
CA GLN A 14 -12.49 -11.53 -21.33
C GLN A 14 -13.09 -12.85 -20.82
N ASN A 15 -12.50 -13.51 -19.80
CA ASN A 15 -12.86 -14.84 -19.32
C ASN A 15 -13.29 -14.88 -17.83
N THR A 16 -13.44 -13.75 -17.13
CA THR A 16 -13.79 -13.71 -15.68
C THR A 16 -14.91 -12.72 -15.38
N ARG A 17 -15.59 -12.90 -14.23
CA ARG A 17 -16.71 -12.07 -13.74
C ARG A 17 -16.45 -10.59 -13.97
N THR A 18 -17.14 -10.03 -14.96
CA THR A 18 -17.15 -8.60 -15.25
C THR A 18 -17.98 -7.89 -14.19
N GLY A 19 -17.42 -6.87 -13.55
CA GLY A 19 -18.11 -6.10 -12.53
C GLY A 19 -17.47 -4.74 -12.27
N THR A 20 -18.24 -3.87 -11.62
CA THR A 20 -17.72 -2.63 -11.05
C THR A 20 -17.10 -2.94 -9.70
N VAL A 21 -15.96 -2.32 -9.40
CA VAL A 21 -15.32 -2.39 -8.09
C VAL A 21 -15.13 -0.99 -7.52
N GLU A 22 -15.19 -0.90 -6.22
CA GLU A 22 -14.83 0.28 -5.45
C GLU A 22 -13.67 -0.11 -4.53
N ASN A 23 -12.55 0.63 -4.64
CA ASN A 23 -11.35 0.36 -3.85
C ASN A 23 -11.27 1.39 -2.71
N HIS A 24 -11.10 0.90 -1.48
CA HIS A 24 -10.84 1.71 -0.31
C HIS A 24 -9.45 1.35 0.20
N ILE A 25 -8.53 2.31 0.16
CA ILE A 25 -7.23 2.15 0.82
C ILE A 25 -7.46 2.54 2.27
N THR A 26 -7.33 1.59 3.19
CA THR A 26 -7.58 1.81 4.63
C THR A 26 -6.29 2.11 5.38
N ASP A 27 -5.20 1.45 4.99
CA ASP A 27 -3.92 1.47 5.70
C ASP A 27 -2.74 1.31 4.73
N ILE A 28 -1.61 1.92 5.08
CA ILE A 28 -0.30 1.63 4.50
C ILE A 28 0.66 1.30 5.64
N VAL A 29 1.35 0.16 5.53
CA VAL A 29 2.32 -0.30 6.53
C VAL A 29 3.72 -0.27 5.94
N PHE A 30 4.63 0.42 6.62
CA PHE A 30 6.06 0.32 6.35
C PHE A 30 6.69 -0.54 7.44
N SER A 31 7.24 -1.70 7.09
CA SER A 31 7.80 -2.67 8.03
C SER A 31 9.19 -3.13 7.59
N ASP A 32 9.97 -3.63 8.54
CA ASP A 32 11.28 -4.26 8.31
C ASP A 32 11.18 -5.75 7.93
N GLY A 33 9.98 -6.32 7.96
CA GLY A 33 9.67 -7.69 7.52
C GLY A 33 8.29 -7.83 6.88
N GLU A 34 7.96 -9.05 6.49
CA GLU A 34 6.63 -9.42 5.98
C GLU A 34 5.61 -9.35 7.12
N VAL A 35 4.51 -8.63 6.90
CA VAL A 35 3.37 -8.57 7.83
C VAL A 35 2.43 -9.76 7.62
N PHE A 36 1.41 -9.89 8.45
CA PHE A 36 0.31 -10.85 8.27
C PHE A 36 -0.20 -11.00 6.82
N SER A 37 -0.68 -12.21 6.51
CA SER A 37 -1.22 -12.55 5.19
C SER A 37 -2.65 -12.02 4.96
N ASN A 38 -3.04 -11.93 3.68
CA ASN A 38 -4.43 -11.59 3.29
C ASN A 38 -5.48 -12.54 3.91
N LEU A 39 -5.14 -13.82 4.11
CA LEU A 39 -6.04 -14.79 4.71
C LEU A 39 -6.26 -14.51 6.20
N GLN A 40 -5.18 -14.23 6.94
CA GLN A 40 -5.26 -13.83 8.35
C GLN A 40 -6.05 -12.54 8.51
N LEU A 41 -5.78 -11.54 7.67
CA LEU A 41 -6.52 -10.27 7.69
C LEU A 41 -8.01 -10.48 7.44
N THR A 42 -8.37 -11.23 6.39
CA THR A 42 -9.77 -11.48 6.04
C THR A 42 -10.50 -12.22 7.17
N GLN A 43 -9.84 -13.20 7.78
CA GLN A 43 -10.39 -13.96 8.89
C GLN A 43 -10.58 -13.07 10.13
N ALA A 44 -9.59 -12.27 10.50
CA ALA A 44 -9.66 -11.35 11.63
C ALA A 44 -10.80 -10.33 11.47
N ILE A 45 -10.95 -9.73 10.27
CA ILE A 45 -12.08 -8.85 9.95
C ILE A 45 -13.40 -9.59 10.13
N TYR A 46 -13.52 -10.78 9.55
CA TYR A 46 -14.75 -11.57 9.65
C TYR A 46 -15.09 -11.89 11.10
N ASP A 47 -14.09 -12.22 11.92
CA ASP A 47 -14.25 -12.59 13.33
C ASP A 47 -14.66 -11.43 14.23
N ILE A 48 -14.38 -10.19 13.84
CA ILE A 48 -14.84 -8.98 14.53
C ILE A 48 -16.33 -8.69 14.25
N LEU A 49 -16.82 -9.01 13.05
CA LEU A 49 -18.21 -8.72 12.68
C LEU A 49 -19.21 -9.50 13.54
N SER A 50 -20.34 -8.87 13.88
CA SER A 50 -21.44 -9.54 14.59
C SER A 50 -22.14 -10.59 13.71
N PRO A 51 -22.83 -11.59 14.29
CA PRO A 51 -23.62 -12.56 13.53
C PRO A 51 -24.62 -11.89 12.57
N GLU A 52 -25.26 -10.80 12.99
CA GLU A 52 -26.21 -10.04 12.18
C GLU A 52 -25.54 -9.31 11.00
N GLN A 53 -24.31 -8.82 11.18
CA GLN A 53 -23.53 -8.21 10.11
C GLN A 53 -23.06 -9.28 9.10
N ARG A 54 -22.60 -10.45 9.58
CA ARG A 54 -22.17 -11.59 8.74
C ARG A 54 -23.31 -12.19 7.92
N ALA A 55 -24.55 -12.08 8.39
CA ALA A 55 -25.72 -12.57 7.68
C ALA A 55 -26.09 -11.74 6.43
N LYS A 56 -25.55 -10.52 6.27
CA LYS A 56 -25.84 -9.64 5.13
C LYS A 56 -24.94 -9.96 3.93
N THR A 57 -25.50 -9.83 2.72
CA THR A 57 -24.75 -9.96 1.47
C THR A 57 -25.12 -8.81 0.53
N PRO A 58 -24.16 -7.95 0.13
CA PRO A 58 -22.77 -7.90 0.59
C PRO A 58 -22.66 -7.56 2.09
N LEU A 59 -21.49 -7.83 2.69
CA LEU A 59 -21.19 -7.39 4.06
C LEU A 59 -21.35 -5.86 4.16
N PRO A 60 -21.80 -5.31 5.30
CA PRO A 60 -21.95 -3.87 5.46
C PRO A 60 -20.59 -3.18 5.41
N GLN A 61 -20.38 -2.32 4.41
CA GLN A 61 -19.08 -1.66 4.16
C GLN A 61 -18.53 -0.93 5.39
N ALA A 62 -19.35 -0.11 6.07
CA ALA A 62 -18.91 0.63 7.25
C ALA A 62 -18.42 -0.30 8.37
N ALA A 63 -19.14 -1.39 8.64
CA ALA A 63 -18.73 -2.38 9.64
C ALA A 63 -17.43 -3.09 9.24
N VAL A 64 -17.24 -3.36 7.94
CA VAL A 64 -15.99 -3.96 7.43
C VAL A 64 -14.81 -3.00 7.58
N LEU A 65 -15.01 -1.69 7.35
CA LEU A 65 -13.96 -0.68 7.52
C LEU A 65 -13.57 -0.50 9.00
N GLU A 66 -14.54 -0.49 9.91
CA GLU A 66 -14.28 -0.45 11.37
C GLU A 66 -13.56 -1.72 11.85
N ALA A 67 -13.99 -2.89 11.36
CA ALA A 67 -13.34 -4.16 11.67
C ALA A 67 -11.91 -4.24 11.09
N MET A 68 -11.67 -3.69 9.90
CA MET A 68 -10.34 -3.58 9.28
C MET A 68 -9.37 -2.81 10.18
N GLU A 69 -9.77 -1.63 10.66
CA GLU A 69 -8.92 -0.81 11.52
C GLU A 69 -8.49 -1.57 12.78
N SER A 70 -9.42 -2.28 13.41
CA SER A 70 -9.16 -3.09 14.61
C SER A 70 -8.27 -4.30 14.30
N ALA A 71 -8.53 -4.99 13.17
CA ALA A 71 -7.77 -6.17 12.76
C ALA A 71 -6.30 -5.84 12.44
N VAL A 72 -6.04 -4.77 11.70
CA VAL A 72 -4.68 -4.35 11.34
C VAL A 72 -3.86 -4.01 12.58
N GLN A 73 -4.42 -3.23 13.51
CA GLN A 73 -3.73 -2.88 14.76
C GLN A 73 -3.39 -4.11 15.59
N THR A 74 -4.32 -5.06 15.68
CA THR A 74 -4.12 -6.31 16.43
C THR A 74 -3.02 -7.16 15.80
N LEU A 75 -3.14 -7.45 14.51
CA LEU A 75 -2.22 -8.35 13.80
C LEU A 75 -0.79 -7.78 13.73
N LEU A 76 -0.63 -6.47 13.49
CA LEU A 76 0.71 -5.85 13.53
C LEU A 76 1.37 -5.95 14.91
N GLY A 77 0.58 -5.93 15.98
CA GLY A 77 1.07 -6.08 17.35
C GLY A 77 1.56 -7.50 17.66
N GLU A 78 1.05 -8.51 16.96
CA GLU A 78 1.42 -9.92 17.13
C GLU A 78 2.72 -10.29 16.42
N ASP A 79 3.03 -9.62 15.30
CA ASP A 79 4.14 -10.00 14.42
C ASP A 79 5.54 -9.63 14.97
N GLY A 80 5.62 -8.82 16.05
CA GLY A 80 6.89 -8.44 16.68
C GLY A 80 7.85 -7.63 15.79
N LEU A 81 7.32 -7.07 14.70
CA LEU A 81 8.06 -6.31 13.69
C LEU A 81 8.17 -4.83 14.08
N VAL A 82 9.17 -4.15 13.53
CA VAL A 82 9.20 -2.68 13.57
C VAL A 82 8.34 -2.17 12.40
N ALA A 83 7.11 -1.79 12.71
CA ALA A 83 6.16 -1.29 11.71
C ALA A 83 5.74 0.16 11.98
N GLN A 84 5.59 0.92 10.90
CA GLN A 84 4.99 2.24 10.89
C GLN A 84 3.68 2.19 10.12
N LEU A 85 2.57 2.33 10.84
CA LEU A 85 1.22 2.36 10.29
C LEU A 85 0.82 3.78 9.88
N TYR A 86 0.28 3.91 8.67
CA TYR A 86 -0.40 5.09 8.16
C TYR A 86 -1.88 4.76 7.99
N SER A 87 -2.72 5.34 8.84
CA SER A 87 -4.18 5.19 8.85
C SER A 87 -4.85 6.56 9.07
N GLY A 88 -6.16 6.65 8.85
CA GLY A 88 -6.96 7.87 9.07
C GLY A 88 -6.38 9.11 8.38
N GLU A 89 -6.35 10.24 9.09
CA GLU A 89 -5.88 11.53 8.54
C GLU A 89 -4.46 11.48 7.98
N ARG A 90 -3.58 10.66 8.59
CA ARG A 90 -2.19 10.52 8.14
C ARG A 90 -2.11 9.81 6.80
N LEU A 91 -2.96 8.80 6.60
CA LEU A 91 -3.10 8.13 5.31
C LEU A 91 -3.69 9.10 4.28
N ASP A 92 -4.74 9.83 4.63
CA ASP A 92 -5.39 10.78 3.73
C ASP A 92 -4.42 11.85 3.23
N ALA A 93 -3.59 12.39 4.12
CA ALA A 93 -2.55 13.35 3.76
C ALA A 93 -1.55 12.76 2.76
N LEU A 94 -1.08 11.53 3.01
CA LEU A 94 -0.14 10.82 2.13
C LEU A 94 -0.75 10.52 0.76
N LEU A 95 -2.00 10.05 0.72
CA LEU A 95 -2.71 9.75 -0.52
C LEU A 95 -2.94 11.02 -1.34
N HIS A 96 -3.35 12.12 -0.67
CA HIS A 96 -3.56 13.40 -1.32
C HIS A 96 -2.26 13.96 -1.92
N GLU A 97 -1.16 13.95 -1.17
CA GLU A 97 0.16 14.35 -1.67
C GLU A 97 0.58 13.49 -2.88
N THR A 98 0.43 12.18 -2.77
CA THR A 98 0.76 11.23 -3.85
C THR A 98 -0.06 11.53 -5.11
N LEU A 99 -1.36 11.80 -4.96
CA LEU A 99 -2.23 12.16 -6.08
C LEU A 99 -1.83 13.50 -6.70
N GLN A 100 -1.53 14.52 -5.89
CA GLN A 100 -1.09 15.82 -6.40
C GLN A 100 0.18 15.70 -7.25
N ILE A 101 1.16 14.91 -6.80
CA ILE A 101 2.40 14.67 -7.56
C ILE A 101 2.10 13.86 -8.83
N THR A 102 1.35 12.77 -8.72
CA THR A 102 1.16 11.83 -9.85
C THR A 102 0.15 12.30 -10.88
N SER A 103 -0.65 13.33 -10.57
CA SER A 103 -1.60 13.95 -11.49
C SER A 103 -1.01 15.11 -12.31
N ASP A 104 0.17 15.61 -11.93
CA ASP A 104 0.88 16.70 -12.60
C ASP A 104 2.14 16.15 -13.28
N GLU A 105 2.15 16.15 -14.61
CA GLU A 105 3.24 15.59 -15.41
C GLU A 105 4.60 16.25 -15.13
N ALA A 106 4.63 17.57 -14.89
CA ALA A 106 5.87 18.29 -14.62
C ALA A 106 6.42 17.90 -13.25
N ARG A 107 5.56 17.81 -12.22
CA ARG A 107 5.98 17.35 -10.88
C ARG A 107 6.42 15.90 -10.90
N LEU A 108 5.68 15.02 -11.56
CA LEU A 108 6.04 13.61 -11.68
C LEU A 108 7.39 13.44 -12.37
N THR A 109 7.62 14.17 -13.46
CA THR A 109 8.90 14.16 -14.19
C THR A 109 10.05 14.63 -13.29
N ALA A 110 9.85 15.70 -12.53
CA ALA A 110 10.86 16.21 -11.60
C ALA A 110 11.23 15.18 -10.52
N VAL A 111 10.22 14.52 -9.91
CA VAL A 111 10.44 13.46 -8.91
C VAL A 111 11.22 12.28 -9.51
N LEU A 112 10.85 11.82 -10.71
CA LEU A 112 11.54 10.72 -11.39
C LEU A 112 12.99 11.08 -11.75
N GLN A 113 13.23 12.30 -12.22
CA GLN A 113 14.57 12.79 -12.53
C GLN A 113 15.44 12.88 -11.27
N GLN A 114 14.89 13.38 -10.16
CA GLN A 114 15.58 13.44 -8.89
C GLN A 114 15.95 12.03 -8.40
N ALA A 115 14.99 11.10 -8.38
CA ALA A 115 15.22 9.72 -7.97
C ALA A 115 16.29 9.04 -8.84
N ASN A 116 16.27 9.27 -10.16
CA ASN A 116 17.30 8.77 -11.08
C ASN A 116 18.69 9.36 -10.77
N ALA A 117 18.77 10.67 -10.50
CA ALA A 117 20.04 11.31 -10.15
C ALA A 117 20.60 10.79 -8.81
N GLU A 118 19.75 10.53 -7.82
CA GLU A 118 20.12 9.91 -6.54
C GLU A 118 20.62 8.48 -6.72
N ALA A 119 19.89 7.66 -7.48
CA ALA A 119 20.29 6.29 -7.80
C ALA A 119 21.65 6.25 -8.52
N ASN A 120 21.86 7.13 -9.51
CA ASN A 120 23.13 7.23 -10.22
C ASN A 120 24.29 7.66 -9.31
N ARG A 121 24.06 8.63 -8.40
CA ARG A 121 25.07 9.02 -7.40
C ARG A 121 25.44 7.87 -6.46
N TYR A 122 24.44 7.12 -5.98
CA TYR A 122 24.69 5.95 -5.14
C TYR A 122 25.50 4.89 -5.88
N ALA A 123 25.10 4.57 -7.12
CA ALA A 123 25.81 3.60 -7.96
C ALA A 123 27.27 4.02 -8.27
N GLN A 124 27.52 5.32 -8.50
CA GLN A 124 28.88 5.83 -8.69
C GLN A 124 29.73 5.78 -7.42
N THR A 125 29.12 5.88 -6.25
CA THR A 125 29.84 5.91 -4.96
C THR A 125 30.09 4.50 -4.42
N TYR A 126 29.12 3.60 -4.57
CA TYR A 126 29.10 2.29 -3.91
C TYR A 126 28.89 1.11 -4.87
N GLY A 127 28.59 1.36 -6.15
CA GLY A 127 28.38 0.32 -7.15
C GLY A 127 29.66 -0.39 -7.59
N VAL A 128 29.49 -1.47 -8.34
CA VAL A 128 30.58 -2.40 -8.72
C VAL A 128 31.74 -1.69 -9.44
N GLY A 129 31.44 -0.76 -10.35
CA GLY A 129 32.46 0.03 -11.07
C GLY A 129 33.24 1.02 -10.19
N ALA A 130 32.68 1.47 -9.06
CA ALA A 130 33.36 2.35 -8.12
C ALA A 130 34.49 1.63 -7.37
N LYS A 131 34.34 0.33 -7.14
CA LYS A 131 35.37 -0.53 -6.52
C LYS A 131 36.51 -0.81 -7.49
N GLU A 132 36.22 -1.02 -8.78
CA GLU A 132 37.24 -1.23 -9.82
C GLU A 132 38.10 0.01 -10.07
N ALA A 133 37.51 1.21 -10.03
CA ALA A 133 38.23 2.47 -10.16
C ALA A 133 39.15 2.76 -8.95
N LYS A 134 38.78 2.29 -7.74
CA LYS A 134 39.64 2.37 -6.55
C LYS A 134 40.73 1.30 -6.52
N ALA A 135 40.53 0.12 -7.11
CA ALA A 135 41.52 -0.95 -7.15
C ALA A 135 42.63 -0.74 -8.20
N LYS A 136 42.43 0.18 -9.16
CA LYS A 136 43.43 0.57 -10.17
C LYS A 136 44.25 1.82 -9.80
N LYS A 137 44.01 2.40 -8.62
CA LYS A 137 44.80 3.49 -8.04
C LYS A 137 45.64 2.96 -6.89
#